data_AF-A0A6B3I760-F1
#
_entry.id   AF-A0A6B3I760-F1
#
_cell.length_a   1.000
_cell.length_b   1.000
_cell.length_c   1.000
_cell.angle_alpha   90.00
_cell.angle_beta   90.00
_cell.angle_gamma   90.00
#
_symmetry.space_group_name_H-M   'P 1'
#
loop_
_entity.id
_entity.type
_entity.pdbx_description
1 polymer ?
#
loop_
_entity_poly.entity_id
_entity_poly.type
_entity_poly.pdbx_seq_one_letter_code
_entity_poly.pdbx_strand_id
1 'polypeptide(L)' 'MTRLAQTAGLNDIQREILATVRDFVDKEIIPVATQLEHRDEYPTEIVEGLKELGLFGLMIP' A
#
# COMPACT_ATOMS: atom_id res chain seq x y z
N MET A 1 4.46 -17.05 11.07
CA MET A 1 4.39 -15.58 11.04
C MET A 1 2.95 -15.17 11.31
N THR A 2 2.69 -14.67 12.52
CA THR A 2 1.36 -14.28 12.99
C THR A 2 0.85 -13.10 12.16
N ARG A 3 -0.25 -13.28 11.40
CA ARG A 3 -0.87 -12.19 10.63
C ARG A 3 -1.50 -11.20 11.63
N LEU A 4 -0.80 -10.11 11.94
CA LEU A 4 -1.20 -9.15 12.98
C LEU A 4 -2.49 -8.35 12.68
N ALA A 5 -3.08 -8.46 11.49
CA ALA A 5 -4.37 -7.84 11.21
C ALA A 5 -5.07 -8.54 10.04
N GLN A 6 -6.06 -9.39 10.34
CA GLN A 6 -7.15 -9.63 9.39
C GLN A 6 -8.35 -8.81 9.86
N THR A 7 -8.73 -7.81 9.07
CA THR A 7 -9.96 -7.06 9.32
C THR A 7 -11.14 -7.98 9.01
N ALA A 8 -11.94 -8.31 10.03
CA ALA A 8 -13.15 -9.10 9.88
C ALA A 8 -14.27 -8.26 9.25
N GLY A 9 -15.28 -8.93 8.65
CA GLY A 9 -16.48 -8.26 8.15
C GLY A 9 -16.35 -7.48 6.84
N LEU A 10 -15.22 -7.61 6.13
CA LEU A 10 -15.05 -6.98 4.82
C LEU A 10 -15.92 -7.64 3.75
N ASN A 11 -16.55 -6.81 2.92
CA ASN A 11 -17.21 -7.25 1.69
C ASN A 11 -16.17 -7.63 0.61
N ASP A 12 -16.63 -8.23 -0.48
CA ASP A 12 -15.74 -8.75 -1.54
C ASP A 12 -14.93 -7.63 -2.20
N ILE A 13 -15.55 -6.48 -2.46
CA ILE A 13 -14.88 -5.30 -3.04
C ILE A 13 -13.76 -4.81 -2.11
N GLN A 14 -14.01 -4.71 -0.81
CA GLN A 14 -13.00 -4.28 0.17
C GLN A 14 -11.85 -5.28 0.28
N ARG A 15 -12.12 -6.57 0.12
CA ARG A 15 -11.08 -7.61 0.09
C ARG A 15 -10.22 -7.48 -1.17
N GLU A 16 -10.82 -7.23 -2.32
CA GLU A 16 -10.11 -6.99 -3.57
C GLU A 16 -9.23 -5.74 -3.48
N ILE A 17 -9.76 -4.62 -2.96
CA ILE A 17 -8.98 -3.40 -2.75
C ILE A 17 -7.75 -3.68 -1.87
N LEU A 18 -7.94 -4.37 -0.73
CA LEU A 18 -6.82 -4.73 0.14
C LEU A 18 -5.80 -5.65 -0.55
N ALA A 19 -6.26 -6.59 -1.38
CA ALA A 19 -5.38 -7.47 -2.13
C ALA A 19 -4.53 -6.66 -3.13
N THR A 20 -5.14 -5.75 -3.88
CA THR A 20 -4.44 -4.87 -4.83
C THR A 20 -3.40 -4.00 -4.13
N VAL A 21 -3.77 -3.36 -3.00
CA VAL A 21 -2.83 -2.53 -2.23
C VAL A 21 -1.68 -3.38 -1.69
N ARG A 22 -1.97 -4.59 -1.21
CA ARG A 22 -0.94 -5.50 -0.70
C ARG A 22 0.05 -5.91 -1.78
N ASP A 23 -0.44 -6.25 -2.96
CA ASP A 23 0.39 -6.58 -4.11
C ASP A 23 1.33 -5.43 -4.49
N PHE A 24 0.84 -4.18 -4.43
CA PHE A 24 1.66 -2.99 -4.68
C PHE A 24 2.75 -2.82 -3.60
N VAL A 25 2.39 -2.97 -2.31
CA VAL A 25 3.35 -2.89 -1.20
C VAL A 25 4.47 -3.92 -1.36
N ASP A 26 4.10 -5.17 -1.67
CA ASP A 26 5.05 -6.28 -1.79
C ASP A 26 6.01 -6.10 -2.97
N LYS A 27 5.53 -5.54 -4.10
CA LYS A 27 6.33 -5.37 -5.33
C LYS A 27 7.12 -4.06 -5.37
N GLU A 28 6.54 -2.95 -4.93
CA GLU A 28 7.08 -1.61 -5.18
C GLU A 28 7.67 -0.96 -3.92
N ILE A 29 7.20 -1.31 -2.72
CA ILE A 29 7.61 -0.63 -1.48
C ILE A 29 8.67 -1.44 -0.72
N ILE A 30 8.37 -2.70 -0.40
CA ILE A 30 9.24 -3.54 0.42
C ILE A 30 10.68 -3.64 -0.12
N PRO A 31 10.92 -3.80 -1.44
CA PRO A 31 12.27 -3.97 -1.97
C PRO A 31 13.19 -2.76 -1.77
N VAL A 32 12.62 -1.55 -1.67
CA VAL A 32 13.38 -0.29 -1.64
C VAL A 32 13.32 0.42 -0.29
N ALA A 33 12.41 0.01 0.60
CA ALA A 33 12.15 0.68 1.88
C ALA A 33 13.41 0.91 2.73
N THR A 34 14.21 -0.13 2.96
CA THR A 34 15.44 -0.04 3.76
C THR A 34 16.48 0.90 3.14
N GLN A 35 16.59 0.92 1.80
CA GLN A 35 17.55 1.80 1.13
C GLN A 35 17.14 3.27 1.23
N LEU A 36 15.84 3.56 1.05
CA LEU A 36 15.29 4.91 1.17
C LEU A 36 15.43 5.44 2.60
N GLU A 37 15.16 4.60 3.60
CA GLU A 37 15.35 4.93 5.01
C GLU A 37 16.81 5.28 5.31
N HIS A 38 17.77 4.45 4.88
CA HIS A 38 19.19 4.73 5.10
C HIS A 38 19.68 6.01 4.44
N ARG A 39 19.03 6.44 3.36
CA ARG A 39 19.38 7.64 2.60
C ARG A 39 18.63 8.89 3.09
N ASP A 40 17.69 8.75 4.03
CA ASP A 40 16.79 9.82 4.47
C ASP A 40 16.06 10.49 3.28
N GLU A 41 15.64 9.67 2.31
CA GLU A 41 15.05 10.13 1.05
C GLU A 41 13.53 9.99 1.04
N TYR A 42 12.87 11.03 0.53
CA TYR A 42 11.43 11.01 0.33
C TYR A 42 11.06 10.08 -0.85
N PRO A 43 10.12 9.14 -0.66
CA PRO A 43 9.79 8.12 -1.64
C PRO A 43 8.84 8.63 -2.73
N THR A 44 9.30 9.57 -3.56
CA THR A 44 8.47 10.23 -4.59
C THR A 44 7.75 9.25 -5.50
N GLU A 45 8.47 8.27 -6.07
CA GLU A 45 7.89 7.31 -7.03
C GLU A 45 6.79 6.44 -6.42
N ILE A 46 6.99 6.00 -5.16
CA ILE A 46 5.98 5.24 -4.42
C ILE A 46 4.73 6.09 -4.23
N VAL A 47 4.89 7.36 -3.83
CA VAL A 47 3.78 8.28 -3.58
C VAL A 47 3.00 8.58 -4.86
N GLU A 48 3.69 8.77 -6.00
CA GLU A 48 3.01 8.92 -7.29
C GLU A 48 2.23 7.65 -7.67
N GLY A 49 2.80 6.46 -7.49
CA GLY A 49 2.07 5.20 -7.72
C GLY A 49 0.82 5.06 -6.85
N LEU A 50 0.88 5.47 -5.58
CA LEU A 50 -0.29 5.47 -4.70
C LEU A 50 -1.37 6.48 -5.12
N LYS A 51 -0.98 7.61 -5.72
CA LYS A 51 -1.93 8.58 -6.30
C LYS A 51 -2.63 8.01 -7.52
N GLU A 52 -1.89 7.36 -8.42
CA GLU A 52 -2.47 6.72 -9.62
C GLU A 52 -3.44 5.59 -9.27
N LEU A 53 -3.16 4.85 -8.19
CA LEU A 53 -4.08 3.85 -7.63
C LEU A 53 -5.35 4.45 -7.00
N GLY A 54 -5.42 5.78 -6.85
CA GLY A 54 -6.55 6.47 -6.26
C GLY A 54 -6.66 6.34 -4.73
N LEU A 55 -5.60 5.88 -4.05
CA LEU A 55 -5.66 5.58 -2.61
C LEU A 55 -5.97 6.83 -1.77
N PHE A 56 -5.44 7.98 -2.16
CA PHE A 56 -5.67 9.26 -1.46
C PHE A 56 -7.09 9.83 -1.62
N GLY A 57 -7.84 9.35 -2.63
CA GLY A 57 -9.21 9.78 -2.92
C GLY A 57 -10.29 8.84 -2.40
N LEU A 58 -9.94 7.70 -1.79
CA LEU A 58 -10.90 6.64 -1.44
C LEU A 58 -12.07 7.07 -0.54
N MET A 59 -11.87 8.12 0.25
CA MET A 59 -12.87 8.63 1.20
C MET A 59 -13.56 9.91 0.73
N ILE A 60 -13.26 10.39 -0.48
CA ILE A 60 -13.88 11.59 -1.07
C ILE A 60 -15.16 11.15 -1.82
N PRO A 61 -16.34 11.73 -1.49
CA PRO A 61 -17.59 11.43 -2.18
C PRO A 61 -17.62 11.82 -3.65
#